data_AF-A0A645JEN0-F1
#
_entry.id   AF-A0A645JEN0-F1
#
_cell.length_a   1.000
_cell.length_b   1.000
_cell.length_c   1.000
_cell.angle_alpha   90.00
_cell.angle_beta   90.00
_cell.angle_gamma   90.00
#
_symmetry.space_group_name_H-M   'P 1'
#
loop_
_entity.id
_entity.type
_entity.pdbx_description
1 polymer ?
#
loop_
_entity_poly.entity_id
_entity_poly.type
_entity_poly.pdbx_seq_one_letter_code
_entity_poly.pdbx_strand_id
1 'polypeptide(L)'
;MLDLAALAQSSPGAIAVNVSILVGWRVGGLWGMIVSVLGTILPPLLILSVVSLFYAAFATNPYVAVLLKGMQAGVAAIILDVAFSLGTAVLKERSLFHNGIMLAAFLATFFFGVNVMFIILAAALLGVAAAMRHRHREART
;
A
#
# COMPACT_ATOMS: atom_id res chain seq x y z
N MET A 1 -8.25 -7.30 -16.86
CA MET A 1 -8.25 -6.44 -15.66
C MET A 1 -7.40 -7.05 -14.55
N LEU A 2 -7.53 -8.34 -14.26
CA LEU A 2 -6.72 -9.03 -13.24
C LEU A 2 -5.20 -8.92 -13.49
N ASP A 3 -4.72 -9.08 -14.72
CA ASP A 3 -3.28 -8.97 -15.00
C ASP A 3 -2.74 -7.54 -14.80
N LEU A 4 -3.53 -6.52 -15.17
CA LEU A 4 -3.19 -5.12 -14.96
C LEU A 4 -3.15 -4.79 -13.46
N ALA A 5 -4.11 -5.31 -12.69
CA ALA A 5 -4.13 -5.15 -11.25
C ALA A 5 -2.94 -5.86 -10.58
N ALA A 6 -2.61 -7.08 -11.02
CA ALA A 6 -1.47 -7.83 -10.51
C ALA A 6 -0.14 -7.12 -10.80
N LEU A 7 0.04 -6.60 -12.02
CA LEU A 7 1.23 -5.81 -12.41
C LEU A 7 1.31 -4.48 -11.65
N ALA A 8 0.18 -3.83 -11.42
CA ALA A 8 0.15 -2.57 -10.67
C ALA A 8 0.46 -2.76 -9.18
N GLN A 9 0.01 -3.88 -8.59
CA GLN A 9 0.24 -4.22 -7.19
C GLN A 9 1.64 -4.78 -6.92
N SER A 10 2.29 -5.40 -7.91
CA SER A 10 3.67 -5.88 -7.76
C SER A 10 4.71 -4.76 -7.76
N SER A 11 4.37 -3.60 -8.35
CA SER A 11 5.24 -2.44 -8.37
C SER A 11 5.08 -1.62 -7.08
N PRO A 12 6.19 -1.22 -6.41
CA PRO A 12 6.10 -0.37 -5.22
C PRO A 12 5.54 1.00 -5.58
N GLY A 13 4.54 1.48 -4.83
CA GLY A 13 3.93 2.79 -5.04
C GLY A 13 2.43 2.82 -4.80
N ALA A 14 1.79 3.92 -5.20
CA ALA A 14 0.35 4.06 -5.11
C ALA A 14 -0.34 3.23 -6.20
N ILE A 15 -1.11 2.20 -5.80
CA ILE A 15 -1.79 1.27 -6.72
C ILE A 15 -2.61 2.04 -7.76
N ALA A 16 -3.32 3.11 -7.37
CA ALA A 16 -4.12 3.92 -8.28
C ALA A 16 -3.27 4.55 -9.42
N VAL A 17 -2.07 5.03 -9.11
CA VAL A 17 -1.15 5.63 -10.10
C VAL A 17 -0.53 4.55 -10.98
N ASN A 18 -0.14 3.41 -10.39
CA ASN A 18 0.40 2.29 -11.17
C ASN A 18 -0.64 1.76 -12.18
N VAL A 19 -1.91 1.64 -11.76
CA VAL A 19 -3.01 1.27 -12.66
C VAL A 19 -3.22 2.34 -13.74
N SER A 20 -3.21 3.64 -13.40
CA SER A 20 -3.40 4.71 -14.37
C SER A 20 -2.30 4.72 -15.45
N ILE A 21 -1.05 4.45 -15.07
CA ILE A 21 0.08 4.31 -16.01
C ILE A 21 -0.20 3.18 -17.02
N LEU A 22 -0.53 1.99 -16.52
CA LEU A 22 -0.71 0.80 -17.35
C LEU A 22 -1.95 0.90 -18.24
N VAL A 23 -3.06 1.44 -17.72
CA VAL A 23 -4.29 1.67 -18.48
C VAL A 23 -4.07 2.76 -19.53
N GLY A 24 -3.47 3.89 -19.15
CA GLY A 24 -3.18 4.98 -20.07
C GLY A 24 -2.26 4.55 -21.21
N TRP A 25 -1.23 3.74 -20.91
CA TRP A 25 -0.36 3.16 -21.93
C TRP A 25 -1.12 2.23 -22.88
N ARG A 26 -2.00 1.38 -22.36
CA ARG A 26 -2.77 0.44 -23.18
C ARG A 26 -3.78 1.15 -24.11
N VAL A 27 -4.33 2.29 -23.70
CA VAL A 27 -5.33 3.02 -24.49
C VAL A 27 -4.70 3.98 -25.50
N GLY A 28 -3.66 4.72 -25.11
CA GLY A 28 -3.12 5.83 -25.92
C GLY A 28 -1.60 5.90 -25.97
N GLY A 29 -0.91 4.80 -25.68
CA GLY A 29 0.55 4.76 -25.64
C GLY A 29 1.14 5.78 -24.66
N LEU A 30 2.24 6.41 -25.04
CA LEU A 30 2.94 7.39 -24.19
C LEU A 30 2.04 8.56 -23.77
N TRP A 31 1.28 9.13 -24.70
CA TRP A 31 0.41 10.27 -24.42
C TRP A 31 -0.78 9.88 -23.53
N GLY A 32 -1.37 8.71 -23.77
CA GLY A 32 -2.43 8.17 -22.91
C GLY A 32 -1.95 7.94 -21.49
N MET A 33 -0.71 7.46 -21.29
CA MET A 33 -0.09 7.30 -19.98
C MET A 33 0.02 8.65 -19.24
N ILE A 34 0.61 9.66 -19.89
CA ILE A 34 0.83 10.99 -19.28
C ILE A 34 -0.51 11.60 -18.86
N VAL A 35 -1.50 11.61 -19.76
CA VAL A 35 -2.82 12.19 -19.48
C VAL A 35 -3.53 11.44 -18.36
N SER A 36 -3.46 10.10 -18.34
CA SER A 36 -4.10 9.30 -17.28
C SER A 36 -3.47 9.53 -15.91
N VAL A 37 -2.14 9.64 -15.84
CA VAL A 37 -1.42 9.94 -14.58
C VAL A 37 -1.78 11.33 -14.07
N LEU A 38 -1.72 12.34 -14.95
CA LEU A 38 -2.11 13.71 -14.58
C LEU A 38 -3.57 13.77 -14.14
N GLY A 39 -4.47 13.10 -14.85
CA GLY A 39 -5.88 13.00 -14.48
C GLY A 39 -6.13 12.28 -13.15
N THR A 40 -5.20 11.44 -12.69
CA THR A 40 -5.30 10.73 -11.40
C THR A 40 -4.74 11.56 -10.25
N ILE A 41 -3.67 12.31 -10.47
CA ILE A 41 -2.95 13.07 -9.41
C ILE A 41 -3.50 14.50 -9.25
N LEU A 42 -3.87 15.17 -10.35
CA LEU A 42 -4.30 16.57 -10.30
C LEU A 42 -5.59 16.78 -9.47
N PRO A 43 -6.65 15.96 -9.59
CA PRO A 43 -7.87 16.19 -8.81
C PRO A 43 -7.65 16.20 -7.29
N PRO A 44 -7.03 15.17 -6.66
CA PRO A 44 -6.79 15.22 -5.22
C PRO A 44 -5.80 16.32 -4.84
N LEU A 45 -4.79 16.61 -5.67
CA LEU A 45 -3.86 17.71 -5.43
C LEU A 45 -4.58 19.07 -5.36
N LEU A 46 -5.47 19.35 -6.32
CA LEU A 46 -6.22 20.59 -6.37
C LEU A 46 -7.19 20.72 -5.20
N ILE A 47 -7.94 19.65 -4.89
CA ILE A 47 -8.87 19.62 -3.75
C ILE A 47 -8.12 19.89 -2.45
N LEU A 48 -7.01 19.19 -2.21
CA LEU A 48 -6.22 19.37 -0.99
C LEU A 48 -5.60 20.77 -0.91
N SER A 49 -5.13 21.31 -2.03
CA SER A 49 -4.56 22.66 -2.08
C SER A 49 -5.59 23.72 -1.72
N VAL A 50 -6.80 23.63 -2.29
CA VAL A 50 -7.90 24.54 -1.97
C VAL A 50 -8.30 24.41 -0.51
N VAL A 51 -8.49 23.19 0.00
CA VAL A 51 -8.84 22.97 1.42
C VAL A 51 -7.74 23.50 2.36
N SER A 52 -6.47 23.33 1.99
CA SER A 52 -5.33 23.80 2.77
C SER A 52 -5.33 25.32 2.95
N LEU A 53 -5.66 26.09 1.90
CA LEU A 53 -5.71 27.56 1.97
C LEU A 53 -6.70 28.06 3.02
N PHE A 54 -7.83 27.36 3.18
CA PHE A 54 -8.87 27.73 4.14
C PHE A 54 -8.77 26.97 5.47
N TYR A 55 -7.76 26.10 5.64
CA TYR A 55 -7.64 25.24 6.80
C TYR A 55 -7.61 26.03 8.11
N ALA A 56 -6.87 27.13 8.17
CA ALA A 56 -6.80 27.97 9.37
C ALA A 56 -8.15 28.61 9.74
N ALA A 57 -8.94 29.02 8.74
CA ALA A 57 -10.27 29.60 8.96
C ALA A 57 -11.30 28.53 9.36
N PHE A 58 -11.13 27.30 8.90
CA PHE A 58 -11.98 26.17 9.28
C PHE A 58 -11.60 25.58 10.65
N ALA A 59 -10.32 25.48 10.97
CA ALA A 59 -9.84 24.88 12.20
C ALA A 59 -10.17 25.70 13.46
N THR A 60 -10.37 27.01 13.33
CA THR A 60 -10.82 27.88 14.44
C THR A 60 -12.29 27.69 14.79
N ASN A 61 -13.11 27.16 13.87
CA ASN A 61 -14.50 26.87 14.16
C ASN A 61 -14.64 25.55 14.96
N PRO A 62 -15.21 25.58 16.18
CA PRO A 62 -15.27 24.40 17.05
C PRO A 62 -16.02 23.22 16.42
N TYR A 63 -17.07 23.47 15.61
CA TYR A 63 -17.82 22.39 14.96
C TYR A 63 -16.99 21.69 13.88
N VAL A 64 -16.22 22.45 13.10
CA VAL A 64 -15.38 21.90 12.04
C VAL A 64 -14.16 21.19 12.63
N ALA A 65 -13.57 21.70 13.71
CA ALA A 65 -12.49 21.02 14.42
C ALA A 65 -12.92 19.64 14.96
N VAL A 66 -14.14 19.53 15.50
CA VAL A 66 -14.70 18.24 15.94
C VAL A 66 -14.94 17.30 14.76
N LEU A 67 -15.46 17.81 13.64
CA LEU A 67 -15.64 17.02 12.40
C LEU A 67 -14.29 16.47 11.90
N LEU A 68 -13.26 17.31 11.83
CA LEU A 68 -11.91 16.92 11.39
C LEU A 68 -11.31 15.84 12.30
N LYS A 69 -11.51 15.93 13.63
CA LYS A 69 -11.14 14.86 14.56
C LYS A 69 -11.91 13.57 14.29
N GLY A 70 -13.20 13.65 13.98
CA GLY A 70 -14.01 12.50 13.56
C GLY A 70 -13.47 11.83 12.29
N MET A 71 -13.07 12.63 11.30
CA MET A 71 -12.44 12.11 10.08
C MET A 71 -11.11 11.41 10.38
N GLN A 72 -10.28 11.95 11.27
CA GLN A 72 -9.03 11.29 11.70
C GLN A 72 -9.30 9.93 12.35
N ALA A 73 -10.34 9.82 13.18
CA ALA A 73 -10.75 8.55 13.75
C ALA A 73 -11.21 7.55 12.67
N GLY A 74 -11.92 8.01 11.64
CA GLY A 74 -12.30 7.19 10.49
C GLY A 74 -11.09 6.67 9.71
N VAL A 75 -10.08 7.52 9.47
CA VAL A 75 -8.83 7.10 8.82
C VAL A 75 -8.10 6.06 9.67
N ALA A 76 -8.04 6.24 11.00
CA ALA A 76 -7.45 5.25 11.90
C ALA A 76 -8.17 3.89 11.83
N ALA A 77 -9.51 3.90 11.76
CA ALA A 77 -10.30 2.68 11.59
C ALA A 77 -10.00 1.97 10.26
N ILE A 78 -9.89 2.71 9.16
CA ILE A 78 -9.53 2.14 7.84
C ILE A 78 -8.13 1.54 7.86
N ILE A 79 -7.15 2.23 8.45
CA ILE A 79 -5.78 1.71 8.59
C ILE A 79 -5.78 0.41 9.39
N LEU A 80 -6.53 0.37 10.49
CA LEU A 80 -6.64 -0.81 11.34
C LEU A 80 -7.30 -1.98 10.58
N ASP A 81 -8.38 -1.72 9.85
CA ASP A 81 -9.07 -2.73 9.04
C ASP A 81 -8.14 -3.32 7.96
N VAL A 82 -7.41 -2.47 7.23
CA VAL A 82 -6.41 -2.92 6.26
C VAL A 82 -5.32 -3.75 6.92
N ALA A 83 -4.81 -3.33 8.09
CA ALA A 83 -3.79 -4.08 8.83
C ALA A 83 -4.30 -5.46 9.28
N PHE A 84 -5.52 -5.55 9.81
CA PHE A 84 -6.14 -6.83 10.19
C PHE A 84 -6.44 -7.71 8.99
N SER A 85 -6.95 -7.14 7.90
CA SER A 85 -7.24 -7.85 6.65
C SER A 85 -5.96 -8.50 6.08
N LEU A 86 -4.87 -7.75 6.00
CA LEU A 86 -3.57 -8.26 5.55
C LEU A 86 -3.00 -9.31 6.53
N GLY A 87 -3.05 -9.05 7.84
CA GLY A 87 -2.54 -10.00 8.84
C GLY A 87 -3.30 -11.32 8.87
N THR A 88 -4.63 -11.27 8.76
CA THR A 88 -5.48 -12.47 8.71
C THR A 88 -5.31 -13.25 7.41
N ALA A 89 -5.02 -12.59 6.29
CA ALA A 89 -4.68 -13.25 5.04
C ALA A 89 -3.40 -14.11 5.19
N VAL A 90 -2.37 -13.59 5.86
CA VAL A 90 -1.13 -14.35 6.17
C VAL A 90 -1.42 -15.52 7.11
N LEU A 91 -2.22 -15.31 8.16
CA LEU A 91 -2.58 -16.38 9.10
C LEU A 91 -3.37 -17.53 8.45
N LYS A 92 -4.14 -17.24 7.39
CA LYS A 92 -4.91 -18.25 6.63
C LYS A 92 -4.02 -19.20 5.82
N GLU A 93 -2.81 -18.81 5.44
CA GLU A 93 -1.86 -19.71 4.75
C GLU A 93 -1.38 -20.86 5.64
N ARG A 94 -1.64 -20.81 6.96
CA ARG A 94 -1.29 -21.87 7.95
C ARG A 94 0.19 -22.27 7.94
N SER A 95 1.06 -21.44 7.37
CA SER A 95 2.50 -21.69 7.29
C SER A 95 3.20 -21.04 8.49
N LEU A 96 3.86 -21.86 9.32
CA LEU A 96 4.65 -21.37 10.45
C LEU A 96 5.77 -20.40 10.01
N PHE A 97 6.27 -20.56 8.79
CA PHE A 97 7.31 -19.70 8.21
C PHE A 97 6.80 -18.27 7.96
N HIS A 98 5.64 -18.13 7.31
CA HIS A 98 5.07 -16.82 6.96
C HIS A 98 4.60 -16.07 8.21
N ASN A 99 3.99 -16.78 9.17
CA ASN A 99 3.64 -16.20 10.47
C ASN A 99 4.88 -15.73 11.25
N GLY A 100 5.99 -16.49 11.18
CA GLY A 100 7.26 -16.12 11.80
C GLY A 100 7.86 -14.84 11.20
N ILE A 101 7.85 -14.69 9.87
CA ILE A 101 8.31 -13.47 9.19
C ILE A 101 7.44 -12.27 9.58
N MET A 102 6.12 -12.43 9.59
CA MET A 102 5.19 -11.36 9.98
C MET A 102 5.46 -10.86 11.41
N LEU A 103 5.61 -11.79 12.38
CA LEU A 103 5.88 -11.44 13.77
C LEU A 103 7.27 -10.78 13.92
N ALA A 104 8.29 -11.33 13.26
CA ALA A 104 9.64 -10.79 13.29
C ALA A 104 9.71 -9.37 12.69
N ALA A 105 9.04 -9.13 11.57
CA ALA A 105 8.95 -7.80 10.93
C ALA A 105 8.23 -6.79 11.84
N PHE A 106 7.16 -7.20 12.51
CA PHE A 106 6.44 -6.36 13.48
C PHE A 106 7.33 -6.00 14.67
N LEU A 107 8.01 -6.97 15.27
CA LEU A 107 8.92 -6.74 16.40
C LEU A 107 10.12 -5.88 16.01
N ALA A 108 10.72 -6.13 14.84
CA ALA A 108 11.83 -5.33 14.32
C ALA A 108 11.44 -3.86 14.08
N THR A 109 10.23 -3.61 13.60
CA THR A 109 9.74 -2.25 13.38
C THR A 109 9.37 -1.56 14.69
N PHE A 110 8.60 -2.24 15.55
CA PHE A 110 7.99 -1.64 16.74
C PHE A 110 8.99 -1.45 17.90
N PHE A 111 9.86 -2.43 18.15
CA PHE A 111 10.82 -2.37 19.28
C PHE A 111 12.19 -1.85 18.86
N PHE A 112 12.68 -2.23 17.69
CA PHE A 112 14.05 -1.91 17.25
C PHE A 112 14.11 -0.69 16.33
N GLY A 113 12.96 -0.14 15.92
CA GLY A 113 12.91 1.04 15.05
C GLY A 113 13.61 0.84 13.71
N VAL A 114 13.71 -0.41 13.24
CA VAL A 114 14.43 -0.74 12.00
C VAL A 114 13.71 -0.10 10.82
N ASN A 115 14.47 0.52 9.91
CA ASN A 115 13.90 1.14 8.72
C ASN A 115 13.18 0.08 7.87
N VAL A 116 11.94 0.39 7.51
CA VAL A 116 11.04 -0.45 6.69
C VAL A 116 11.72 -0.94 5.41
N MET A 117 12.61 -0.14 4.81
CA MET A 117 13.34 -0.52 3.60
C MET A 117 14.17 -1.80 3.79
N PHE A 118 14.88 -1.95 4.91
CA PHE A 118 15.67 -3.15 5.20
C PHE A 118 14.78 -4.36 5.45
N ILE A 119 13.63 -4.15 6.09
CA ILE A 119 12.65 -5.21 6.37
C ILE A 119 12.09 -5.75 5.05
N ILE A 120 11.73 -4.87 4.11
CA ILE A 120 11.23 -5.25 2.78
C ILE A 120 12.30 -6.06 2.03
N LEU A 121 13.55 -5.60 2.02
CA LEU A 121 14.66 -6.31 1.35
C LEU A 121 14.91 -7.70 1.97
N ALA A 122 14.92 -7.80 3.29
CA ALA A 122 15.11 -9.07 3.99
C ALA A 122 13.95 -10.04 3.73
N ALA A 123 12.70 -9.55 3.78
CA ALA A 123 11.52 -10.34 3.49
C ALA A 123 11.52 -10.85 2.03
N ALA A 124 11.92 -9.99 1.09
CA ALA A 124 12.06 -10.39 -0.32
C ALA A 124 13.12 -11.49 -0.50
N LEU A 125 14.30 -11.36 0.12
CA LEU A 125 15.35 -12.38 0.09
C LEU A 125 14.89 -13.72 0.68
N LEU A 126 14.24 -13.68 1.85
CA LEU A 126 13.69 -14.87 2.52
C LEU A 126 12.59 -15.52 1.68
N GLY A 127 11.71 -14.73 1.06
CA GLY A 127 10.66 -15.20 0.16
C GLY A 127 11.24 -15.90 -1.07
N VAL A 128 12.25 -15.31 -1.72
CA VAL A 128 12.93 -15.92 -2.87
C VAL A 128 13.63 -17.23 -2.47
N ALA A 129 14.34 -17.25 -1.33
CA ALA A 129 15.01 -18.45 -0.84
C ALA A 129 14.00 -19.58 -0.52
N ALA A 130 12.86 -19.25 0.09
CA ALA A 130 11.79 -20.20 0.36
C ALA A 130 11.15 -20.74 -0.93
N ALA A 131 10.87 -19.87 -1.90
CA ALA A 131 10.33 -20.25 -3.20
C ALA A 131 11.26 -21.18 -3.98
N MET A 132 12.58 -20.92 -3.95
CA MET A 132 13.59 -21.80 -4.58
C MET A 132 13.64 -23.17 -3.91
N ARG A 133 13.54 -23.24 -2.58
CA ARG A 133 13.50 -24.53 -1.85
C ARG A 133 12.23 -25.32 -2.15
N HIS A 134 11.10 -24.66 -2.35
CA HIS A 134 9.84 -25.32 -2.72
C HIS A 134 9.90 -25.89 -4.15
N ARG A 135 10.38 -25.12 -5.14
CA ARG A 135 10.59 -25.62 -6.52
C ARG A 135 11.55 -26.80 -6.59
N HIS A 136 12.60 -26.81 -5.77
CA HIS A 136 13.55 -27.94 -5.72
C HIS A 136 12.96 -29.21 -5.09
N ARG A 137 11.93 -29.09 -4.25
CA ARG A 137 11.25 -30.24 -3.62
C ARG A 137 10.26 -30.90 -4.58
N GLU A 138 9.57 -30.11 -5.40
CA GLU A 138 8.65 -30.60 -6.45
C GLU A 138 9.39 -31.20 -7.65
N ALA A 139 10.60 -30.73 -7.97
CA ALA A 139 11.42 -31.30 -9.05
C ALA A 139 12.08 -32.66 -8.68
N ARG A 140 11.91 -33.14 -7.44
CA ARG A 140 12.54 -34.37 -6.91
C ARG A 140 11.53 -35.49 -6.60
N THR A 141 10.25 -35.28 -6.89
CA THR A 141 9.15 -36.26 -6.87
C THR A 141 8.68 -36.51 -8.29
#